data_AF-A0A919QWL1-F1
#
_entry.id   AF-A0A919QWL1-F1
#
_cell.length_a   1.000
_cell.length_b   1.000
_cell.length_c   1.000
_cell.angle_alpha   90.00
_cell.angle_beta   90.00
_cell.angle_gamma   90.00
#
_symmetry.space_group_name_H-M   'P 1'
#
loop_
_entity.id
_entity.type
_entity.pdbx_description
1 polymer ?
#
loop_
_entity_poly.entity_id
_entity_poly.type
_entity_poly.pdbx_seq_one_letter_code
_entity_poly.pdbx_strand_id
1 'polypeptide(L)' 'MCDTAVGGQETVLHLRVRRFRCGNDDCGKRTFAEQVPGLTVRYGRYSTPLRTLLQTIGLA' A
#
# COMPACT_ATOMS: atom_id res chain seq x y z
N MET A 1 3.84 -2.12 -17.28
CA MET A 1 4.21 -2.18 -15.85
C MET A 1 4.68 -0.78 -15.45
N CYS A 2 3.99 -0.09 -14.54
CA CYS A 2 4.25 1.34 -14.28
C CYS A 2 5.20 1.60 -13.10
N ASP A 3 5.44 0.63 -12.22
CA ASP A 3 6.29 0.83 -11.04
C ASP A 3 7.77 0.89 -11.39
N THR A 4 8.50 1.76 -10.67
CA THR A 4 9.94 1.94 -10.85
C THR A 4 10.68 0.69 -10.40
N ALA A 5 11.49 0.15 -11.30
CA ALA A 5 12.41 -0.95 -10.99
C ALA A 5 13.41 -0.55 -9.90
N VAL A 6 13.72 -1.46 -8.98
CA VAL A 6 14.76 -1.27 -7.97
C VAL A 6 16.09 -1.66 -8.61
N GLY A 7 17.03 -0.72 -8.71
CA GLY A 7 18.32 -0.96 -9.38
C GLY A 7 18.19 -1.36 -10.86
N GLY A 8 17.10 -0.96 -11.53
CA GLY A 8 16.84 -1.32 -12.92
C GLY A 8 16.36 -2.76 -13.12
N GLN A 9 16.00 -3.48 -12.05
CA GLN A 9 15.44 -4.83 -12.12
C GLN A 9 14.01 -4.90 -11.57
N GLU A 10 13.17 -5.71 -12.20
CA GLU A 10 11.85 -6.04 -11.67
C GLU A 10 12.00 -6.75 -10.33
N THR A 11 11.29 -6.27 -9.31
CA THR A 11 11.38 -6.80 -7.95
C THR A 11 9.99 -7.00 -7.37
N VAL A 12 9.74 -8.18 -6.82
CA VAL A 12 8.49 -8.52 -6.13
C VAL A 12 8.73 -8.52 -4.63
N LEU A 13 7.94 -7.75 -3.89
CA LEU A 13 8.00 -7.70 -2.43
C LEU A 13 6.93 -8.60 -1.80
N HIS A 14 7.35 -9.71 -1.20
CA HIS A 14 6.46 -10.59 -0.44
C HIS A 14 6.32 -10.09 1.00
N LEU A 15 5.18 -9.49 1.31
CA LEU A 15 4.90 -8.93 2.64
C LEU A 15 4.09 -9.91 3.51
N ARG A 16 4.60 -10.17 4.72
CA ARG A 16 3.81 -10.82 5.78
C ARG A 16 3.34 -9.76 6.76
N VAL A 17 2.03 -9.53 6.79
CA VAL A 17 1.39 -8.50 7.62
C VAL A 17 0.47 -9.12 8.66
N ARG A 18 0.24 -8.40 9.77
CA ARG A 18 -0.74 -8.83 10.78
C ARG A 18 -2.16 -8.57 10.28
N ARG A 19 -3.08 -9.46 10.65
CA ARG A 19 -4.52 -9.28 10.44
C ARG A 19 -5.19 -9.05 11.78
N PHE A 20 -5.86 -7.92 11.93
CA PHE A 20 -6.61 -7.53 13.12
C PHE A 20 -8.10 -7.80 12.93
N ARG A 21 -8.80 -8.02 14.04
CA ARG A 21 -10.27 -8.08 14.10
C ARG A 21 -10.80 -6.92 14.92
N CYS A 22 -11.88 -6.29 14.47
CA CYS A 22 -12.61 -5.36 15.32
C CYS A 22 -13.36 -6.15 16.40
N GLY A 23 -13.29 -5.69 17.65
CA GLY A 23 -14.05 -6.27 18.76
C GLY A 23 -15.46 -5.69 18.91
N ASN A 24 -15.87 -4.75 18.05
CA ASN A 24 -17.23 -4.22 18.04
C ASN A 24 -18.10 -5.06 17.08
N ASP A 25 -19.12 -5.72 17.62
CA ASP A 25 -20.00 -6.62 16.89
C ASP A 25 -20.85 -5.91 15.83
N ASP A 26 -21.17 -4.63 16.05
CA ASP A 26 -21.93 -3.78 15.12
C ASP A 26 -21.04 -3.21 14.01
N CYS A 27 -19.72 -3.42 14.06
CA CYS A 27 -18.82 -2.92 13.03
C CYS A 27 -18.96 -3.74 11.74
N GLY A 28 -19.51 -3.12 10.69
CA GLY A 28 -19.59 -3.73 9.35
C GLY A 28 -18.22 -4.09 8.73
N LYS A 29 -17.11 -3.57 9.27
CA LYS A 29 -15.74 -3.93 8.87
C LYS A 29 -15.07 -4.73 9.97
N ARG A 30 -15.13 -6.06 9.84
CA ARG A 30 -14.68 -6.99 10.91
C ARG A 30 -13.18 -7.30 10.88
N THR A 31 -12.51 -7.16 9.74
CA THR A 31 -11.08 -7.49 9.61
C THR A 31 -10.29 -6.38 8.97
N PHE A 32 -9.09 -6.12 9.50
CA PHE A 32 -8.15 -5.11 9.02
C PHE A 32 -6.80 -5.77 8.78
N ALA A 33 -6.10 -5.36 7.73
CA ALA A 33 -4.69 -5.69 7.56
C ALA A 33 -3.86 -4.54 8.13
N GLU A 34 -2.72 -4.88 8.74
CA GLU A 34 -1.69 -3.91 9.15
C GLU A 34 -1.24 -3.07 7.96
N GLN A 35 -1.09 -1.76 8.20
CA GLN A 35 -0.47 -0.86 7.22
C GLN A 35 0.98 -0.61 7.65
N VAL A 36 1.91 -1.23 6.93
CA VAL A 36 3.35 -0.99 7.09
C VAL A 36 3.71 0.38 6.50
N PRO A 37 4.24 1.31 7.31
CA PRO A 37 4.65 2.63 6.83
C PRO A 37 5.61 2.54 5.64
N GLY A 38 5.39 3.37 4.63
CA GLY A 38 6.22 3.43 3.42
C GLY A 38 6.01 2.29 2.41
N LEU A 39 5.35 1.19 2.79
CA LEU A 39 5.13 0.03 1.91
C LEU A 39 3.66 -0.20 1.56
N THR A 40 2.75 0.22 2.43
CA THR A 40 1.32 0.04 2.21
C THR A 40 0.58 1.33 2.53
N VAL A 41 -0.44 1.64 1.73
CA VAL A 41 -1.34 2.77 1.95
C VAL A 41 -2.77 2.31 1.69
N ARG A 42 -3.73 2.92 2.38
CA ARG A 42 -5.15 2.65 2.15
C ARG A 42 -5.51 2.91 0.68
N TYR A 43 -6.11 1.91 0.03
CA TYR A 43 -6.46 1.92 -1.40
C TYR A 43 -5.27 2.16 -2.35
N GLY A 44 -4.05 1.81 -1.93
CA GLY A 44 -2.87 1.87 -2.79
C GLY A 44 -3.00 0.97 -4.02
N ARG A 45 -2.79 1.54 -5.21
CA ARG A 45 -2.71 0.81 -6.50
C ARG A 45 -1.32 0.86 -7.13
N TYR A 46 -0.44 1.70 -6.59
CA TYR A 46 0.90 1.99 -7.08
C TYR A 46 1.88 1.89 -5.92
N SER A 47 3.14 1.57 -6.22
CA SER A 47 4.23 1.68 -5.25
C SER A 47 4.31 3.11 -4.69
N THR A 48 4.78 3.24 -3.45
CA THR A 48 4.90 4.55 -2.79
C THR A 48 5.65 5.59 -3.65
N PRO A 49 6.81 5.27 -4.28
CA PRO A 49 7.51 6.23 -5.14
C PRO A 49 6.68 6.67 -6.36
N LEU A 50 6.06 5.73 -7.07
CA LEU A 50 5.24 6.05 -8.25
C LEU A 50 4.03 6.89 -7.87
N ARG A 51 3.37 6.55 -6.75
CA ARG A 51 2.24 7.33 -6.23
C ARG A 51 2.64 8.78 -5.95
N THR A 52 3.77 8.99 -5.28
CA THR A 52 4.27 10.34 -4.99
C THR A 52 4.54 11.12 -6.27
N LEU A 53 5.22 10.51 -7.25
CA LEU A 53 5.50 11.14 -8.54
C LEU A 53 4.20 11.56 -9.25
N LEU A 54 3.22 10.66 -9.33
CA LEU A 54 1.92 10.96 -9.94
C LEU A 54 1.19 12.09 -9.22
N GLN A 55 1.28 12.15 -7.89
CA GLN A 55 0.70 13.25 -7.11
C GLN A 55 1.42 14.57 -7.38
N THR A 56 2.75 14.58 -7.46
CA THR A 56 3.52 15.79 -7.79
C THR A 56 3.13 16.34 -9.15
N ILE A 57 2.94 15.48 -10.16
CA ILE A 57 2.53 15.91 -11.50
C ILE A 57 1.07 16.36 -11.51
N GLY A 58 0.16 15.60 -10.89
CA GLY A 58 -1.28 15.88 -10.93
C GLY A 58 -1.74 17.05 -10.07
N LEU A 59 -0.92 17.50 -9.11
CA LEU A 59 -1.19 18.66 -8.24
C LEU A 59 -0.42 19.92 -8.69
N ALA A 60 0.31 19.86 -9.79
CA ALA A 60 0.99 20.99 -10.41
C ALA A 60 0.09 21.82 -11.33
#